data_AF-A0A956CZG3-F1
#
_entry.id   AF-A0A956CZG3-F1
#
_cell.length_a   1.000
_cell.length_b   1.000
_cell.length_c   1.000
_cell.angle_alpha   90.00
_cell.angle_beta   90.00
_cell.angle_gamma   90.00
#
_symmetry.space_group_name_H-M   'P 1'
#
loop_
_entity.id
_entity.type
_entity.pdbx_description
1 polymer ?
#
loop_
_entity_poly.entity_id
_entity_poly.type
_entity_poly.pdbx_seq_one_letter_code
_entity_poly.pdbx_strand_id
1 'polypeptide(L)'
;MTPALAAMERVGRRAVGATRVRDEHPELPDGPSDPPWLQTLLWLTRPTRVLRRYHARYGETFTMRVSGVPPFVMFSAPEAVKEIFTGPPDELHAGEANIVLEPILGPNSVLLLDGAKHMRQRRLLMPPFHG
;
A
#
# COMPACT_ATOMS: atom_id res chain seq x y z
N MET A 1 -20.36 -4.37 28.17
CA MET A 1 -18.97 -4.64 27.74
C MET A 1 -19.02 -5.51 26.50
N THR A 2 -18.73 -4.94 25.33
CA THR A 2 -19.06 -5.51 24.02
C THR A 2 -18.16 -6.70 23.65
N PRO A 3 -18.70 -7.81 23.10
CA PRO A 3 -17.95 -9.03 22.79
C PRO A 3 -16.75 -8.85 21.85
N ALA A 4 -16.70 -7.76 21.09
CA ALA A 4 -15.59 -7.41 20.20
C ALA A 4 -14.27 -7.11 20.94
N LEU A 5 -14.33 -6.50 22.14
CA LEU A 5 -13.12 -6.14 22.90
C LEU A 5 -12.42 -7.38 23.47
N ALA A 6 -13.20 -8.36 23.93
CA ALA A 6 -12.72 -9.62 24.51
C ALA A 6 -12.18 -10.61 23.46
N ALA A 7 -12.56 -10.45 22.19
CA ALA A 7 -11.97 -11.18 21.06
C ALA A 7 -10.60 -10.60 20.69
N MET A 8 -10.46 -9.26 20.70
CA MET A 8 -9.19 -8.58 20.42
C MET A 8 -8.14 -8.81 21.52
N GLU A 9 -8.54 -8.86 22.79
CA GLU A 9 -7.62 -9.21 23.89
C GLU A 9 -7.09 -10.65 23.82
N ARG A 10 -7.91 -11.61 23.35
CA ARG A 10 -7.50 -13.02 23.20
C ARG A 10 -6.57 -13.26 22.01
N VAL A 11 -6.72 -12.51 20.93
CA VAL A 11 -5.77 -12.51 19.81
C VAL A 11 -4.46 -11.81 20.23
N GLY A 12 -4.55 -10.71 20.98
CA GLY A 12 -3.39 -9.97 21.49
C GLY A 12 -2.46 -10.79 22.39
N ARG A 13 -3.00 -11.67 23.26
CA ARG A 13 -2.16 -12.51 24.16
C ARG A 13 -1.52 -13.72 23.48
N ARG A 14 -2.04 -14.18 22.33
CA ARG A 14 -1.42 -15.29 21.56
C ARG A 14 -0.26 -14.84 20.67
N ALA A 15 -0.15 -13.54 20.37
CA ALA A 15 0.88 -12.99 19.49
C ALA A 15 2.17 -12.51 20.22
N VAL A 16 2.24 -12.63 21.54
CA VAL A 16 3.38 -12.13 22.36
C VAL A 16 4.51 -13.17 22.52
N GLY A 17 4.41 -14.35 21.91
CA GLY A 17 5.46 -15.37 21.96
C GLY A 17 5.91 -15.82 20.57
N ALA A 18 7.20 -15.59 20.26
CA ALA A 18 7.94 -16.04 19.07
C ALA A 18 7.49 -15.35 17.76
N THR A 19 8.30 -14.61 17.01
CA THR A 19 9.75 -14.53 16.84
C THR A 19 10.03 -13.14 16.28
N ARG A 20 11.11 -12.48 16.72
CA ARG A 20 11.67 -11.34 15.98
C ARG A 20 12.14 -11.85 14.63
N VAL A 21 11.29 -11.75 13.61
CA VAL A 21 11.77 -11.85 12.23
C VAL A 21 12.45 -10.52 11.97
N ARG A 22 13.79 -10.52 12.01
CA ARG A 22 14.57 -9.52 11.32
C ARG A 22 14.38 -9.81 9.85
N ASP A 23 13.54 -9.03 9.19
CA ASP A 23 13.36 -9.12 7.73
C ASP A 23 14.65 -8.62 7.06
N GLU A 24 15.38 -9.52 6.42
CA GLU A 24 16.53 -9.23 5.56
C GLU A 24 16.03 -8.70 4.21
N HIS A 25 15.58 -7.45 4.17
CA HIS A 25 15.39 -6.69 2.93
C HIS A 25 16.43 -5.55 2.89
N PRO A 26 17.01 -5.21 1.73
CA PRO A 26 17.83 -4.00 1.60
C PRO A 26 17.07 -2.85 2.24
N GLU A 27 17.72 -2.15 3.18
CA GLU A 27 17.07 -1.33 4.20
C GLU A 27 16.01 -0.40 3.58
N LEU A 28 14.74 -0.77 3.74
CA LEU A 28 13.64 0.07 3.29
C LEU A 28 13.79 1.44 3.97
N PRO A 29 13.40 2.55 3.29
CA PRO A 29 13.50 3.88 3.86
C PRO A 29 12.85 3.96 5.24
N ASP A 30 13.39 4.82 6.12
CA ASP A 30 12.88 4.98 7.47
C ASP A 30 11.37 5.28 7.50
N GLY A 31 10.72 4.88 8.59
CA GLY A 31 9.29 5.02 8.73
C GLY A 31 8.82 4.94 10.18
N PRO A 32 7.54 5.24 10.45
CA PRO A 32 6.94 5.05 11.76
C PRO A 32 7.17 3.64 12.32
N SER A 33 7.66 3.60 13.56
CA SER A 33 7.77 2.39 14.38
C SER A 33 6.47 2.04 15.12
N ASP A 34 5.38 2.79 14.88
CA ASP A 34 4.06 2.51 15.43
C ASP A 34 3.61 1.10 15.01
N PRO A 35 2.83 0.38 15.84
CA PRO A 35 2.30 -0.93 15.46
C PRO A 35 1.48 -0.86 14.16
N PRO A 36 1.57 -1.87 13.25
CA PRO A 36 0.90 -1.83 11.95
C PRO A 36 -0.61 -1.56 12.00
N TRP A 37 -1.32 -2.08 13.00
CA TRP A 37 -2.76 -1.84 13.16
C TRP A 37 -3.08 -0.36 13.44
N LEU A 38 -2.20 0.33 14.17
CA LEU A 38 -2.37 1.75 14.48
C LEU A 38 -2.09 2.59 13.23
N GLN A 39 -1.04 2.26 12.47
CA GLN A 39 -0.77 2.87 11.17
C GLN A 39 -1.94 2.70 10.22
N THR A 40 -2.52 1.49 10.18
CA THR A 40 -3.70 1.16 9.36
C THR A 40 -4.91 1.99 9.75
N LEU A 41 -5.23 2.07 11.04
CA LEU A 41 -6.35 2.86 11.53
C LEU A 41 -6.19 4.35 11.21
N LEU A 42 -4.98 4.88 11.39
CA LEU A 42 -4.65 6.26 11.08
C LEU A 42 -4.76 6.53 9.57
N TRP A 43 -4.27 5.61 8.74
CA TRP A 43 -4.38 5.68 7.28
C TRP A 43 -5.85 5.70 6.83
N LEU A 44 -6.69 4.81 7.35
CA LEU A 44 -8.10 4.71 6.97
C LEU A 44 -8.94 5.91 7.43
N THR A 45 -8.63 6.49 8.58
CA THR A 45 -9.45 7.56 9.17
C THR A 45 -8.96 8.98 8.85
N ARG A 46 -7.65 9.15 8.62
CA ARG A 46 -7.01 10.47 8.47
C ARG A 46 -5.81 10.44 7.49
N PRO A 47 -5.96 9.92 6.25
CA PRO A 47 -4.84 9.64 5.36
C PRO A 47 -3.97 10.88 5.09
N THR A 48 -4.58 12.01 4.74
CA THR A 48 -3.86 13.26 4.42
C THR A 48 -3.06 13.80 5.60
N ARG A 49 -3.60 13.71 6.83
CA ARG A 49 -2.90 14.17 8.04
C ARG A 49 -1.73 13.26 8.37
N VAL A 50 -1.89 11.95 8.18
CA VAL A 50 -0.84 10.95 8.41
C VAL A 50 0.31 11.15 7.43
N LEU A 51 0.00 11.29 6.13
CA LEU A 51 1.02 11.53 5.12
C LEU A 51 1.79 12.81 5.36
N ARG A 52 1.11 13.92 5.67
CA ARG A 52 1.77 15.19 6.01
C ARG A 52 2.68 15.06 7.23
N ARG A 53 2.22 14.34 8.26
CA ARG A 53 3.01 14.09 9.48
C ARG A 53 4.26 13.25 9.18
N TYR A 54 4.12 12.19 8.39
CA TYR A 54 5.23 11.31 8.05
C TYR A 54 6.21 12.00 7.11
N HIS A 55 5.74 12.73 6.10
CA HIS A 55 6.58 13.57 5.25
C HIS A 55 7.38 14.60 6.06
N ALA A 56 6.74 15.31 7.00
CA ALA A 56 7.43 16.28 7.85
C ALA A 56 8.51 15.65 8.76
N ARG A 57 8.42 14.35 9.05
CA ARG A 57 9.33 13.64 9.96
C ARG A 57 10.43 12.84 9.25
N TYR A 58 10.09 12.22 8.12
CA TYR A 58 10.95 11.28 7.40
C TYR A 58 11.37 11.81 6.02
N GLY A 59 10.84 12.96 5.58
CA GLY A 59 11.18 13.58 4.31
C GLY A 59 10.37 13.05 3.14
N GLU A 60 10.96 13.15 1.95
CA GLU A 60 10.30 12.88 0.67
C GLU A 60 10.19 11.39 0.32
N THR A 61 10.81 10.52 1.13
CA THR A 61 10.74 9.07 0.97
C THR A 61 10.66 8.39 2.32
N PHE A 62 9.63 7.58 2.55
CA PHE A 62 9.43 6.89 3.82
C PHE A 62 8.60 5.61 3.66
N THR A 63 8.76 4.68 4.60
CA THR A 63 8.01 3.40 4.60
C THR A 63 6.81 3.46 5.54
N MET A 64 5.61 3.13 5.06
CA MET A 64 4.40 2.96 5.87
C MET A 64 3.94 1.50 5.84
N ARG A 65 3.49 0.99 6.99
CA ARG A 65 2.99 -0.39 7.12
C ARG A 65 1.48 -0.39 7.29
N VAL A 66 0.78 -1.04 6.37
CA VAL A 66 -0.66 -1.28 6.46
C VAL A 66 -0.90 -2.78 6.67
N SER A 67 -1.77 -3.11 7.61
CA SER A 67 -2.00 -4.49 8.03
C SER A 67 -2.63 -5.28 6.89
N GLY A 68 -2.09 -6.46 6.61
CA GLY A 68 -2.61 -7.37 5.58
C GLY A 68 -2.08 -7.13 4.16
N VAL A 69 -1.15 -6.18 3.97
CA VAL A 69 -0.46 -5.94 2.69
C VAL A 69 1.04 -5.71 2.91
N PRO A 70 1.89 -5.87 1.88
CA PRO A 70 3.30 -5.49 1.96
C PRO A 70 3.49 -4.00 2.34
N PRO A 71 4.66 -3.62 2.89
CA PRO A 71 4.95 -2.22 3.19
C PRO A 71 4.84 -1.32 1.96
N PHE A 72 4.29 -0.11 2.15
CA PHE A 72 4.27 0.93 1.13
C PHE A 72 5.48 1.84 1.28
N VAL A 73 6.27 2.00 0.23
CA VAL A 73 7.28 3.07 0.15
C VAL A 73 6.64 4.27 -0.53
N MET A 74 6.57 5.38 0.20
CA MET A 74 5.94 6.62 -0.27
C MET A 74 7.01 7.51 -0.89
N PHE A 75 6.75 8.02 -2.08
CA PHE A 75 7.63 8.95 -2.79
C PHE A 75 6.89 10.27 -3.05
N SER A 76 7.55 11.40 -2.79
CA SER A 76 7.03 12.73 -3.11
C SER A 76 8.01 13.66 -3.82
N ALA A 77 9.29 13.28 -3.96
CA ALA A 77 10.25 14.02 -4.76
C ALA A 77 9.83 14.02 -6.24
N PRO A 78 9.75 15.17 -6.93
CA PRO A 78 9.30 15.26 -8.32
C PRO A 78 10.07 14.34 -9.29
N GLU A 79 11.37 14.19 -9.08
CA GLU A 79 12.27 13.37 -9.89
C GLU A 79 11.94 11.89 -9.73
N ALA A 80 11.77 11.42 -8.48
CA ALA A 80 11.40 10.03 -8.19
C ALA A 80 9.99 9.71 -8.71
N VAL A 81 9.04 10.63 -8.56
CA VAL A 81 7.69 10.48 -9.12
C VAL A 81 7.78 10.36 -10.65
N LYS A 82 8.55 11.21 -11.32
CA LYS A 82 8.73 11.13 -12.76
C LYS A 82 9.31 9.78 -13.18
N GLU A 83 10.34 9.30 -12.48
CA GLU A 83 10.96 8.01 -12.75
C GLU A 83 9.96 6.86 -12.61
N ILE A 84 9.21 6.80 -11.51
CA ILE A 84 8.18 5.77 -11.27
C ILE A 84 7.10 5.78 -12.35
N PHE A 85 6.59 6.96 -12.72
CA PHE A 85 5.52 7.09 -13.70
C PHE A 85 5.97 6.89 -15.15
N THR A 86 7.28 6.95 -15.43
CA THR A 86 7.86 6.73 -16.76
C THR A 86 8.65 5.43 -16.87
N GLY A 87 8.72 4.66 -15.79
CA GLY A 87 9.48 3.41 -15.72
C GLY A 87 8.87 2.30 -16.58
N PRO A 88 9.65 1.24 -16.85
CA PRO A 88 9.23 0.13 -17.71
C PRO A 88 8.01 -0.60 -17.11
N PRO A 89 6.93 -0.83 -17.89
CA PRO A 89 5.72 -1.48 -17.40
C PRO A 89 5.89 -2.97 -17.09
N ASP A 90 7.04 -3.55 -17.44
CA ASP A 90 7.50 -4.90 -17.12
C ASP A 90 8.32 -4.98 -15.82
N GLU A 91 8.70 -3.83 -15.26
CA GLU A 91 9.36 -3.73 -13.95
C GLU A 91 8.41 -3.16 -12.88
N LEU A 92 7.52 -2.23 -13.27
CA LEU A 92 6.60 -1.55 -12.36
C LEU A 92 5.15 -2.01 -12.57
N HIS A 93 4.80 -3.12 -11.92
CA HIS A 93 3.45 -3.73 -12.01
C HIS A 93 2.45 -3.06 -11.06
N ALA A 94 1.68 -2.11 -11.59
CA ALA A 94 0.64 -1.43 -10.82
C ALA A 94 -0.56 -2.33 -10.49
N GLY A 95 -0.89 -3.29 -11.37
CA GLY A 95 -2.01 -4.21 -11.15
C GLY A 95 -1.78 -5.12 -9.95
N GLU A 96 -0.60 -5.75 -9.89
CA GLU A 96 -0.14 -6.54 -8.75
C GLU A 96 -0.17 -5.75 -7.44
N ALA A 97 0.33 -4.51 -7.44
CA ALA A 97 0.31 -3.63 -6.27
C ALA A 97 -1.12 -3.27 -5.80
N ASN A 98 -2.09 -3.27 -6.71
CA ASN A 98 -3.49 -2.91 -6.45
C ASN A 98 -4.37 -4.09 -6.02
N ILE A 99 -3.84 -5.30 -5.85
CA ILE A 99 -4.62 -6.53 -5.59
C ILE A 99 -5.58 -6.43 -4.40
N VAL A 100 -5.27 -5.57 -3.42
CA VAL A 100 -6.15 -5.29 -2.27
C VAL A 100 -7.54 -4.77 -2.68
N LEU A 101 -7.68 -4.22 -3.89
CA LEU A 101 -8.93 -3.72 -4.43
C LEU A 101 -9.77 -4.78 -5.14
N GLU A 102 -9.24 -6.01 -5.34
CA GLU A 102 -9.92 -7.10 -6.05
C GLU A 102 -11.33 -7.40 -5.55
N PRO A 103 -11.61 -7.49 -4.23
CA PRO A 103 -12.96 -7.81 -3.75
C PRO A 103 -14.04 -6.78 -4.16
N ILE A 104 -13.63 -5.56 -4.51
CA ILE A 104 -14.52 -4.46 -4.88
C ILE A 104 -14.59 -4.33 -6.40
N LEU A 105 -13.44 -4.40 -7.08
CA LEU A 105 -13.32 -4.11 -8.51
C LEU A 105 -13.45 -5.35 -9.41
N GLY A 106 -13.24 -6.53 -8.84
CA GLY A 106 -13.18 -7.80 -9.56
C GLY A 106 -11.85 -8.03 -10.29
N PRO A 107 -11.47 -9.30 -10.53
CA PRO A 107 -10.14 -9.69 -11.02
C PRO A 107 -9.79 -9.22 -12.45
N ASN A 108 -10.76 -8.71 -13.19
CA ASN A 108 -10.57 -8.22 -14.57
C ASN A 108 -10.66 -6.68 -14.68
N SER A 109 -10.66 -5.97 -13.55
CA SER A 109 -10.62 -4.51 -13.54
C SER A 109 -9.34 -4.00 -14.21
N VAL A 110 -9.45 -2.93 -15.01
CA VAL A 110 -8.29 -2.28 -15.63
C VAL A 110 -7.26 -1.81 -14.59
N LEU A 111 -7.66 -1.58 -13.33
CA LEU A 111 -6.75 -1.18 -12.25
C LEU A 111 -5.93 -2.34 -11.65
N LEU A 112 -6.28 -3.59 -11.96
CA LEU A 112 -5.65 -4.81 -11.43
C LEU A 112 -4.89 -5.61 -12.47
N LEU A 113 -5.01 -5.24 -13.74
CA LEU A 113 -4.32 -5.92 -14.84
C LEU A 113 -2.97 -5.25 -15.10
N ASP A 114 -1.99 -6.06 -15.51
CA ASP A 114 -0.70 -5.60 -16.01
C ASP A 114 -0.46 -6.03 -17.47
N GLY A 115 0.57 -5.45 -18.09
CA GLY A 115 1.07 -5.81 -19.42
C GLY A 115 0.01 -5.89 -20.52
N ALA A 116 0.02 -6.98 -21.30
CA ALA A 116 -0.86 -7.15 -22.46
C ALA A 116 -2.36 -7.18 -22.09
N LYS A 117 -2.71 -7.70 -20.90
CA LYS A 117 -4.11 -7.72 -20.43
C LYS A 117 -4.59 -6.31 -20.11
N HIS A 118 -3.78 -5.53 -19.41
CA HIS A 118 -4.03 -4.11 -19.16
C HIS A 118 -4.24 -3.32 -20.45
N MET A 119 -3.32 -3.45 -21.41
CA MET A 119 -3.38 -2.71 -22.67
C MET A 119 -4.62 -3.04 -23.50
N ARG A 120 -5.03 -4.31 -23.53
CA ARG A 120 -6.26 -4.75 -24.20
C ARG A 120 -7.48 -4.10 -23.57
N GLN A 121 -7.61 -4.17 -22.25
CA GLN A 121 -8.75 -3.62 -21.52
C GLN A 121 -8.82 -2.09 -21.67
N ARG A 122 -7.68 -1.41 -21.53
CA ARG A 122 -7.58 0.04 -21.74
C ARG A 122 -8.03 0.43 -23.15
N ARG A 123 -7.57 -0.26 -24.19
CA ARG A 123 -7.98 0.04 -25.58
C ARG A 123 -9.48 -0.05 -25.81
N LEU A 124 -10.18 -0.97 -25.14
CA LEU A 124 -11.63 -1.10 -25.22
C LEU A 124 -12.36 0.03 -24.48
N LEU A 125 -11.80 0.49 -23.36
CA LEU A 125 -12.42 1.52 -22.53
C LEU A 125 -12.14 2.94 -23.03
N MET A 126 -11.01 3.19 -23.69
CA MET A 126 -10.60 4.54 -24.09
C MET A 126 -11.50 5.28 -25.11
N PRO A 127 -12.23 4.65 -26.06
CA PRO A 127 -12.92 5.41 -27.11
C PRO A 127 -13.93 6.46 -26.59
N PRO A 128 -14.79 6.18 -25.59
CA PRO A 128 -15.67 7.20 -25.00
C PRO A 128 -14.95 8.32 -24.21
N PHE A 129 -13.67 8.13 -23.88
CA PHE A 129 -12.85 9.13 -23.18
C PHE A 129 -12.06 10.03 -24.14
N HIS A 130 -12.13 9.76 -25.45
CA HIS A 130 -11.64 10.66 -26.48
C HIS A 130 -12.87 11.34 -27.09
N GLY A 131 -13.03 12.63 -26.81
CA GLY A 131 -14.06 13.46 -27.45
C GLY A 131 -13.87 13.55 -28.95
#